data_AF-A0A2W2DG88-F1
#
_entry.id   AF-A0A2W2DG88-F1
#
_cell.length_a   1.000
_cell.length_b   1.000
_cell.length_c   1.000
_cell.angle_alpha   90.00
_cell.angle_beta   90.00
_cell.angle_gamma   90.00
#
_symmetry.space_group_name_H-M   'P 1'
#
loop_
_entity.id
_entity.type
_entity.pdbx_description
1 polymer ?
#
loop_
_entity_poly.entity_id
_entity_poly.type
_entity_poly.pdbx_seq_one_letter_code
_entity_poly.pdbx_strand_id
1 'polypeptide(L)'
;MLGLPAHVTACLFDLDGVLTQTARVHNAAWTETFNAFLRQRATATGEPYRPFDPGPDYHRYVDGRPRADGVRAFLASRGIVLPEGTPDDPPDADTVNGVGNRKNVLLREQLRTNGVDVYPGSVRYLKAATAAGLRRAVVTASANGPAVIAAAGLEPYLEARVDGLLARAEGLRGKPHPDTFLAGAKLLGVAPAQAAVFEDALAGVAAGRAGGFGYVVGVDRVGQADELRAHGADVVVTDLAELLDREPAGLGRESTGAAGRSSRLDRGPVVRDRKPAGRDREAGA
;
A
#
# COMPACT_ATOMS: atom_id res chain seq x y z
N MET A 1 -7.56 -19.65 9.80
CA MET A 1 -8.35 -18.70 8.98
C MET A 1 -7.39 -17.69 8.38
N LEU A 2 -7.77 -16.94 7.34
CA LEU A 2 -6.86 -15.97 6.70
C LEU A 2 -7.28 -14.51 6.88
N GLY A 3 -8.37 -14.24 7.62
CA GLY A 3 -8.87 -12.89 7.83
C GLY A 3 -9.33 -12.17 6.55
N LEU A 4 -9.54 -12.91 5.45
CA LEU A 4 -9.99 -12.38 4.16
C LEU A 4 -11.49 -12.68 3.94
N PRO A 5 -12.19 -11.83 3.18
CA PRO A 5 -13.55 -12.16 2.70
C PRO A 5 -13.58 -13.48 1.92
N ALA A 6 -14.69 -14.21 2.01
CA ALA A 6 -14.84 -15.54 1.37
C ALA A 6 -14.74 -15.53 -0.16
N HIS A 7 -14.98 -14.39 -0.81
CA HIS A 7 -14.89 -14.25 -2.26
C HIS A 7 -13.45 -14.06 -2.76
N VAL A 8 -12.48 -13.86 -1.87
CA VAL A 8 -11.07 -13.68 -2.23
C VAL A 8 -10.42 -15.04 -2.50
N THR A 9 -9.88 -15.20 -3.70
CA THR A 9 -9.19 -16.41 -4.18
C THR A 9 -7.72 -16.16 -4.53
N ALA A 10 -7.26 -14.91 -4.49
CA ALA A 10 -5.88 -14.53 -4.81
C ALA A 10 -5.33 -13.43 -3.90
N CYS A 11 -4.02 -13.44 -3.68
CA CYS A 11 -3.28 -12.46 -2.90
C CYS A 11 -2.18 -11.82 -3.75
N LEU A 12 -2.18 -10.50 -3.86
CA LEU A 12 -1.15 -9.70 -4.52
C LEU A 12 -0.41 -8.92 -3.45
N PHE A 13 0.82 -9.34 -3.15
CA PHE A 13 1.65 -8.72 -2.14
C PHE A 13 2.56 -7.67 -2.77
N ASP A 14 2.70 -6.50 -2.16
CA ASP A 14 3.94 -5.75 -2.37
C ASP A 14 5.15 -6.53 -1.79
N LEU A 15 6.34 -6.15 -2.22
CA LEU A 15 7.59 -6.75 -1.79
C LEU A 15 8.23 -5.96 -0.65
N ASP A 16 8.55 -4.70 -0.94
CA ASP A 16 9.21 -3.79 -0.01
C ASP A 16 8.21 -3.41 1.09
N GLY A 17 8.60 -3.48 2.36
CA GLY A 17 7.75 -3.10 3.49
C GLY A 17 6.64 -4.10 3.85
N VAL A 18 6.22 -4.96 2.93
CA VAL A 18 5.21 -6.01 3.16
C VAL A 18 5.86 -7.36 3.44
N LEU A 19 6.53 -7.97 2.46
CA LEU A 19 7.19 -9.28 2.61
C LEU A 19 8.63 -9.16 3.11
N THR A 20 9.33 -8.11 2.68
CA THR A 20 10.76 -7.87 2.94
C THR A 20 10.99 -6.51 3.60
N GLN A 21 12.05 -6.40 4.40
CA GLN A 21 12.40 -5.16 5.12
C GLN A 21 13.21 -4.18 4.26
N THR A 22 13.17 -4.33 2.94
CA THR A 22 13.97 -3.58 1.96
C THR A 22 13.56 -2.12 1.81
N ALA A 23 12.39 -1.70 2.32
CA ALA A 23 11.97 -0.30 2.38
C ALA A 23 13.03 0.56 3.11
N ARG A 24 13.65 0.04 4.19
CA ARG A 24 14.73 0.72 4.92
C ARG A 24 15.98 0.92 4.06
N VAL A 25 16.34 -0.09 3.26
CA VAL A 25 17.47 -0.06 2.34
C VAL A 25 17.20 0.94 1.20
N HIS A 26 15.99 0.93 0.66
CA HIS A 26 15.54 1.91 -0.33
C HIS A 26 15.63 3.34 0.20
N ASN A 27 15.12 3.58 1.41
CA ASN A 27 15.13 4.88 2.06
C ASN A 27 16.56 5.39 2.28
N ALA A 28 17.47 4.55 2.78
CA ALA A 28 18.87 4.90 2.95
C ALA A 28 19.53 5.31 1.61
N ALA A 29 19.35 4.49 0.55
CA ALA A 29 19.90 4.79 -0.77
C ALA A 29 19.33 6.08 -1.38
N TRP A 30 18.05 6.37 -1.16
CA TRP A 30 17.44 7.63 -1.58
C TRP A 30 17.98 8.83 -0.81
N THR A 31 18.08 8.71 0.51
CA THR A 31 18.61 9.75 1.39
C THR A 31 20.01 10.17 0.96
N GLU A 32 20.89 9.19 0.70
CA GLU A 32 22.24 9.46 0.20
C GLU A 32 22.22 10.14 -1.18
N THR A 33 21.45 9.59 -2.11
CA THR A 33 21.37 10.10 -3.49
C THR A 33 20.88 11.55 -3.53
N PHE A 34 19.75 11.84 -2.88
CA PHE A 34 19.16 13.17 -2.90
C PHE A 34 20.01 14.17 -2.13
N ASN A 35 20.55 13.82 -0.97
CA ASN A 35 21.39 14.74 -0.22
C ASN A 35 22.69 15.06 -0.96
N ALA A 36 23.30 14.09 -1.65
CA ALA A 36 24.45 14.34 -2.50
C ALA A 36 24.12 15.32 -3.64
N PHE A 37 23.02 15.07 -4.36
CA PHE A 37 22.54 15.93 -5.44
C PHE A 37 22.24 17.37 -4.95
N LEU A 38 21.50 17.50 -3.84
CA LEU A 38 21.10 18.80 -3.29
C LEU A 38 22.30 19.59 -2.76
N ARG A 39 23.32 18.93 -2.18
CA ARG A 39 24.57 19.60 -1.78
C ARG A 39 25.34 20.13 -2.97
N GLN A 40 25.50 19.31 -4.01
CA GLN A 40 26.20 19.72 -5.24
C GLN A 40 25.50 20.93 -5.87
N ARG A 41 24.17 20.89 -5.97
CA ARG A 41 23.37 21.99 -6.49
C ARG A 41 23.48 23.26 -5.65
N ALA A 42 23.39 23.15 -4.32
CA ALA A 42 23.54 24.30 -3.41
C ALA A 42 24.89 25.00 -3.61
N THR A 43 25.97 24.23 -3.72
CA THR A 43 27.31 24.76 -4.02
C THR A 43 27.38 25.45 -5.38
N ALA A 44 26.77 24.86 -6.42
CA ALA A 44 26.84 25.39 -7.79
C ALA A 44 25.97 26.64 -8.03
N THR A 45 24.85 26.76 -7.32
CA THR A 45 23.83 27.80 -7.58
C THR A 45 23.75 28.86 -6.47
N GLY A 46 24.29 28.59 -5.28
CA GLY A 46 24.10 29.42 -4.10
C GLY A 46 22.72 29.28 -3.45
N GLU A 47 21.86 28.37 -3.93
CA GLU A 47 20.56 28.08 -3.32
C GLU A 47 20.72 27.44 -1.92
N PRO A 48 19.78 27.68 -0.97
CA PRO A 48 19.83 27.05 0.35
C PRO A 48 19.76 25.52 0.28
N TYR A 49 20.69 24.84 0.93
CA TYR A 49 20.64 23.38 1.11
C TYR A 49 19.52 23.00 2.07
N ARG A 50 18.51 22.28 1.56
CA ARG A 50 17.42 21.69 2.35
C ARG A 50 17.46 20.17 2.18
N PRO A 51 17.87 19.39 3.20
CA PRO A 51 18.06 17.96 3.05
C PRO A 51 16.74 17.23 2.73
N PHE A 52 16.88 16.05 2.13
CA PHE A 52 15.82 15.05 2.04
C PHE A 52 15.54 14.48 3.44
N ASP A 53 14.27 14.49 3.84
CA ASP A 53 13.82 13.88 5.10
C ASP A 53 13.46 12.40 4.89
N PRO A 54 14.17 11.45 5.53
CA PRO A 54 13.89 10.03 5.37
C PRO A 54 12.53 9.60 5.92
N GLY A 55 11.79 10.42 6.66
CA GLY A 55 10.40 10.14 7.02
C GLY A 55 9.43 10.79 6.03
N PRO A 56 8.95 12.03 6.30
CA PRO A 56 7.93 12.69 5.49
C PRO A 56 8.22 12.78 3.99
N ASP A 57 9.44 13.11 3.55
CA ASP A 57 9.72 13.22 2.11
C ASP A 57 9.71 11.84 1.44
N TYR A 58 10.28 10.83 2.10
CA TYR A 58 10.29 9.45 1.60
C TYR A 58 8.86 8.91 1.40
N HIS A 59 8.05 8.93 2.45
CA HIS A 59 6.68 8.38 2.42
C HIS A 59 5.79 9.11 1.42
N ARG A 60 5.94 10.42 1.30
CA ARG A 60 5.07 11.24 0.44
C ARG A 60 5.43 11.12 -1.04
N TYR A 61 6.73 11.18 -1.36
CA TYR A 61 7.17 11.41 -2.73
C TYR A 61 7.76 10.18 -3.40
N VAL A 62 8.23 9.19 -2.64
CA VAL A 62 9.10 8.14 -3.18
C VAL A 62 8.57 6.74 -2.91
N ASP A 63 8.05 6.50 -1.72
CA ASP A 63 7.67 5.17 -1.27
C ASP A 63 6.57 4.54 -2.14
N GLY A 64 6.75 3.26 -2.48
CA GLY A 64 5.87 2.53 -3.40
C GLY A 64 5.85 3.00 -4.87
N ARG A 65 6.54 4.09 -5.24
CA ARG A 65 6.49 4.63 -6.61
C ARG A 65 7.61 4.10 -7.52
N PRO A 66 7.41 4.10 -8.85
CA PRO A 66 8.50 3.91 -9.79
C PRO A 66 9.64 4.91 -9.56
N ARG A 67 10.87 4.46 -9.81
CA ARG A 67 12.08 5.22 -9.47
C ARG A 67 12.11 6.63 -10.07
N ALA A 68 11.82 6.75 -11.37
CA ALA A 68 11.80 8.04 -12.06
C ALA A 68 10.67 8.95 -11.54
N ASP A 69 9.51 8.38 -11.22
CA ASP A 69 8.39 9.12 -10.63
C ASP A 69 8.75 9.66 -9.25
N GLY A 70 9.48 8.89 -8.44
CA GLY A 70 9.98 9.32 -7.14
C GLY A 70 10.95 10.50 -7.24
N VAL A 71 11.89 10.46 -8.21
CA VAL A 71 12.80 11.58 -8.48
C VAL A 71 12.01 12.82 -8.90
N ARG A 72 11.09 12.69 -9.86
CA ARG A 72 10.27 13.82 -10.33
C ARG A 72 9.46 14.43 -9.20
N ALA A 73 8.74 13.60 -8.44
CA ALA A 73 7.87 14.06 -7.37
C ALA A 73 8.66 14.78 -6.26
N PHE A 74 9.77 14.21 -5.80
CA PHE A 74 10.57 14.83 -4.76
C PHE A 74 11.24 16.12 -5.22
N LEU A 75 11.92 16.12 -6.38
CA LEU A 75 12.60 17.31 -6.87
C LEU A 75 11.63 18.44 -7.18
N ALA A 76 10.44 18.15 -7.73
CA ALA A 76 9.39 19.13 -7.93
C ALA A 76 8.92 19.76 -6.61
N SER A 77 8.91 19.02 -5.50
CA SER A 77 8.61 19.55 -4.16
C SER A 77 9.63 20.59 -3.66
N ARG A 78 10.78 20.67 -4.31
CA ARG A 78 11.85 21.66 -4.08
C ARG A 78 11.96 22.69 -5.21
N GLY A 79 11.00 22.71 -6.14
CA GLY A 79 11.02 23.61 -7.30
C GLY A 79 12.09 23.25 -8.35
N ILE A 80 12.61 22.03 -8.31
CA ILE A 80 13.67 21.55 -9.21
C ILE A 80 13.03 20.68 -10.29
N VAL A 81 13.29 21.02 -11.55
CA VAL A 81 12.90 20.22 -12.72
C VAL A 81 14.17 19.84 -13.47
N LEU A 82 14.37 18.54 -13.66
CA LEU A 82 15.46 18.00 -14.46
C LEU A 82 14.92 17.52 -15.82
N PRO A 83 15.75 17.50 -16.87
CA PRO A 83 15.45 16.75 -18.08
C PRO A 83 15.16 15.28 -17.72
N GLU A 84 14.23 14.64 -18.44
CA GLU A 84 13.91 13.23 -18.16
C GLU A 84 15.14 12.33 -18.38
N GLY A 85 15.91 12.61 -19.44
CA GLY A 85 17.04 11.75 -19.84
C GLY A 85 16.57 10.43 -20.46
N THR A 86 17.47 9.46 -20.53
CA THR A 86 17.18 8.09 -21.01
C THR A 86 17.41 7.05 -19.92
N PRO A 87 16.79 5.86 -19.98
CA PRO A 87 17.03 4.80 -19.01
C PRO A 87 18.51 4.38 -18.86
N ASP A 88 19.32 4.62 -19.89
CA ASP A 88 20.75 4.28 -19.96
C ASP A 88 21.67 5.43 -19.52
N ASP A 89 21.11 6.57 -19.10
CA ASP A 89 21.89 7.69 -18.60
C ASP A 89 22.79 7.26 -17.43
N PRO A 90 24.06 7.71 -17.41
CA PRO A 90 24.98 7.30 -16.36
C PRO A 90 24.57 7.93 -15.02
N PRO A 91 24.95 7.31 -13.88
CA PRO A 91 24.62 7.79 -12.54
C PRO A 91 25.02 9.24 -12.21
N ASP A 92 26.01 9.79 -12.91
CA ASP A 92 26.50 11.15 -12.75
C ASP A 92 25.72 12.19 -13.59
N ALA A 93 24.84 11.76 -14.49
CA ALA A 93 24.00 12.67 -15.27
C ALA A 93 22.95 13.40 -14.42
N ASP A 94 22.80 14.70 -14.65
CA ASP A 94 21.77 15.56 -14.04
C ASP A 94 20.42 15.44 -14.77
N THR A 95 19.93 14.21 -14.89
CA THR A 95 18.62 13.87 -15.44
C THR A 95 17.81 13.07 -14.42
N VAL A 96 16.49 12.96 -14.62
CA VAL A 96 15.61 12.13 -13.79
C VAL A 96 16.14 10.68 -13.75
N ASN A 97 16.49 10.14 -14.92
CA ASN A 97 17.02 8.78 -15.02
C ASN A 97 18.44 8.65 -14.44
N GLY A 98 19.33 9.64 -14.62
CA GLY A 98 20.67 9.65 -14.02
C GLY A 98 20.64 9.60 -12.49
N VAL A 99 19.85 10.46 -11.85
CA VAL A 99 19.63 10.45 -10.39
C VAL A 99 19.04 9.13 -9.92
N GLY A 100 18.05 8.60 -10.66
CA GLY A 100 17.49 7.28 -10.38
C GLY A 100 18.54 6.16 -10.50
N ASN A 101 19.41 6.21 -11.49
CA ASN A 101 20.46 5.22 -11.71
C ASN A 101 21.53 5.29 -10.62
N ARG A 102 21.88 6.48 -10.13
CA ARG A 102 22.72 6.67 -8.92
C ARG A 102 22.16 5.96 -7.71
N LYS A 103 20.88 6.15 -7.40
CA LYS A 103 20.22 5.43 -6.31
C LYS A 103 20.26 3.92 -6.49
N ASN A 104 20.11 3.45 -7.72
CA ASN A 104 20.08 2.01 -7.99
C ASN A 104 21.43 1.34 -7.84
N VAL A 105 22.54 2.04 -8.13
CA VAL A 105 23.89 1.57 -7.83
C VAL A 105 24.04 1.37 -6.32
N LEU A 106 23.68 2.38 -5.52
CA LEU A 106 23.75 2.30 -4.05
C LEU A 106 22.87 1.18 -3.48
N LEU A 107 21.62 1.08 -3.97
CA LEU A 107 20.70 0.02 -3.54
C LEU A 107 21.27 -1.37 -3.81
N ARG A 108 21.77 -1.63 -5.03
CA ARG A 108 22.30 -2.94 -5.38
C ARG A 108 23.50 -3.32 -4.54
N GLU A 109 24.37 -2.36 -4.26
CA GLU A 109 25.53 -2.58 -3.40
C GLU A 109 25.13 -2.89 -1.95
N GLN A 110 24.12 -2.18 -1.41
CA GLN A 110 23.59 -2.46 -0.08
C GLN A 110 22.91 -3.84 0.01
N LEU A 111 22.11 -4.22 -1.00
CA LEU A 111 21.48 -5.54 -1.06
C LEU A 111 22.53 -6.67 -1.15
N ARG A 112 23.60 -6.45 -1.93
CA ARG A 112 24.70 -7.40 -2.06
C ARG A 112 25.48 -7.58 -0.76
N THR A 113 25.69 -6.49 -0.02
CA THR A 113 26.52 -6.48 1.20
C THR A 113 25.75 -6.96 2.43
N ASN A 114 24.50 -6.56 2.57
CA ASN A 114 23.71 -6.78 3.79
C ASN A 114 22.66 -7.90 3.64
N GLY A 115 22.42 -8.39 2.43
CA GLY A 115 21.37 -9.37 2.15
C GLY A 115 19.96 -8.75 2.20
N VAL A 116 18.96 -9.62 2.37
CA VAL A 116 17.55 -9.25 2.44
C VAL A 116 16.90 -9.91 3.65
N ASP A 117 16.44 -9.09 4.59
CA ASP A 117 15.61 -9.54 5.70
C ASP A 117 14.13 -9.61 5.30
N VAL A 118 13.43 -10.60 5.83
CA VAL A 118 11.98 -10.78 5.67
C VAL A 118 11.23 -10.32 6.91
N TYR A 119 9.94 -10.05 6.77
CA TYR A 119 9.03 -9.97 7.91
C TYR A 119 8.51 -11.37 8.24
N PRO A 120 8.88 -11.98 9.39
CA PRO A 120 8.53 -13.37 9.68
C PRO A 120 7.03 -13.61 9.68
N GLY A 121 6.24 -12.68 10.23
CA GLY A 121 4.79 -12.78 10.24
C GLY A 121 4.15 -12.69 8.85
N SER A 122 4.68 -11.83 7.97
CA SER A 122 4.29 -11.77 6.55
C SER A 122 4.61 -13.06 5.80
N VAL A 123 5.78 -13.66 6.02
CA VAL A 123 6.15 -14.94 5.40
C VAL A 123 5.27 -16.08 5.92
N ARG A 124 4.92 -16.08 7.22
CA ARG A 124 3.94 -17.04 7.76
C ARG A 124 2.58 -16.89 7.08
N TYR A 125 2.12 -15.66 6.87
CA TYR A 125 0.86 -15.41 6.17
C TYR A 125 0.90 -15.88 4.71
N LEU A 126 1.98 -15.58 3.97
CA LEU A 126 2.19 -16.06 2.60
C LEU A 126 2.17 -17.60 2.51
N LYS A 127 2.79 -18.29 3.47
CA LYS A 127 2.74 -19.76 3.58
C LYS A 127 1.33 -20.26 3.89
N ALA A 128 0.60 -19.60 4.77
CA ALA A 128 -0.79 -19.95 5.08
C ALA A 128 -1.71 -19.76 3.86
N ALA A 129 -1.55 -18.67 3.11
CA ALA A 129 -2.26 -18.44 1.85
C ALA A 129 -1.95 -19.53 0.81
N THR A 130 -0.69 -19.98 0.76
CA THR A 130 -0.27 -21.12 -0.09
C THR A 130 -0.98 -22.41 0.34
N ALA A 131 -0.98 -22.74 1.63
CA ALA A 131 -1.62 -23.94 2.16
C ALA A 131 -3.15 -23.95 1.98
N ALA A 132 -3.77 -22.77 1.94
CA ALA A 132 -5.20 -22.60 1.67
C ALA A 132 -5.56 -22.66 0.17
N GLY A 133 -4.58 -22.82 -0.72
CA GLY A 133 -4.82 -22.90 -2.17
C GLY A 133 -5.16 -21.55 -2.82
N LEU A 134 -4.94 -20.42 -2.15
CA LEU A 134 -5.07 -19.11 -2.78
C LEU A 134 -3.96 -18.94 -3.83
N ARG A 135 -4.23 -18.19 -4.90
CA ARG A 135 -3.23 -17.80 -5.91
C ARG A 135 -2.37 -16.66 -5.35
N ARG A 136 -1.05 -16.64 -5.61
CA ARG A 136 -0.17 -15.59 -5.04
C ARG A 136 0.71 -14.95 -6.09
N ALA A 137 0.73 -13.62 -6.11
CA ALA A 137 1.68 -12.84 -6.88
C ALA A 137 2.38 -11.81 -6.00
N VAL A 138 3.55 -11.38 -6.45
CA VAL A 138 4.19 -10.18 -5.91
C VAL A 138 4.16 -9.05 -6.93
N VAL A 139 3.91 -7.83 -6.48
CA VAL A 139 3.77 -6.62 -7.31
C VAL A 139 4.60 -5.51 -6.69
N THR A 140 5.78 -5.23 -7.26
CA THR A 140 6.72 -4.21 -6.80
C THR A 140 7.03 -3.20 -7.90
N ALA A 141 7.22 -1.93 -7.53
CA ALA A 141 7.72 -0.90 -8.44
C ALA A 141 9.22 -1.04 -8.76
N SER A 142 9.95 -1.87 -7.99
CA SER A 142 11.39 -2.06 -8.13
C SER A 142 11.72 -2.96 -9.32
N ALA A 143 12.68 -2.54 -10.14
CA ALA A 143 13.29 -3.40 -11.16
C ALA A 143 14.20 -4.50 -10.56
N ASN A 144 14.46 -4.48 -9.24
CA ASN A 144 15.29 -5.48 -8.55
C ASN A 144 14.45 -6.60 -7.90
N GLY A 145 13.13 -6.64 -8.15
CA GLY A 145 12.23 -7.69 -7.66
C GLY A 145 12.79 -9.13 -7.76
N PRO A 146 13.31 -9.59 -8.92
CA PRO A 146 13.88 -10.93 -9.04
C PRO A 146 14.98 -11.23 -8.01
N ALA A 147 15.92 -10.30 -7.82
CA ALA A 147 17.05 -10.51 -6.93
C ALA A 147 16.64 -10.52 -5.45
N VAL A 148 15.68 -9.64 -5.09
CA VAL A 148 15.17 -9.55 -3.72
C VAL A 148 14.36 -10.79 -3.34
N ILE A 149 13.49 -11.29 -4.24
CA ILE A 149 12.72 -12.52 -4.02
C ILE A 149 13.66 -13.71 -3.81
N ALA A 150 14.73 -13.82 -4.61
CA ALA A 150 15.71 -14.90 -4.54
C ALA A 150 16.50 -14.87 -3.24
N ALA A 151 17.00 -13.69 -2.86
CA ALA A 151 17.71 -13.50 -1.62
C ALA A 151 16.82 -13.80 -0.39
N ALA A 152 15.52 -13.53 -0.49
CA ALA A 152 14.53 -13.79 0.56
C ALA A 152 13.99 -15.24 0.56
N GLY A 153 14.30 -16.05 -0.44
CA GLY A 153 13.81 -17.43 -0.58
C GLY A 153 12.29 -17.53 -0.75
N LEU A 154 11.70 -16.58 -1.48
CA LEU A 154 10.24 -16.45 -1.62
C LEU A 154 9.68 -17.09 -2.89
N GLU A 155 10.51 -17.47 -3.86
CA GLU A 155 10.09 -18.08 -5.14
C GLU A 155 9.10 -19.23 -4.99
N PRO A 156 9.31 -20.21 -4.08
CA PRO A 156 8.43 -21.37 -4.02
C PRO A 156 6.97 -21.05 -3.64
N TYR A 157 6.74 -19.84 -3.11
CA TYR A 157 5.42 -19.42 -2.63
C TYR A 157 4.69 -18.50 -3.60
N LEU A 158 5.33 -18.06 -4.68
CA LEU A 158 4.82 -17.08 -5.63
C LEU A 158 4.61 -17.72 -7.00
N GLU A 159 3.46 -17.47 -7.60
CA GLU A 159 3.10 -18.02 -8.92
C GLU A 159 3.31 -17.01 -10.05
N ALA A 160 3.28 -15.71 -9.72
CA ALA A 160 3.51 -14.63 -10.66
C ALA A 160 4.25 -13.46 -10.00
N ARG A 161 4.88 -12.63 -10.85
CA ARG A 161 5.58 -11.41 -10.45
C ARG A 161 5.28 -10.30 -11.45
N VAL A 162 4.94 -9.12 -10.93
CA VAL A 162 4.99 -7.85 -11.65
C VAL A 162 6.06 -6.99 -11.00
N ASP A 163 7.14 -6.72 -11.72
CA ASP A 163 8.25 -5.88 -11.27
C ASP A 163 8.41 -4.65 -12.17
N GLY A 164 9.33 -3.75 -11.81
CA GLY A 164 9.58 -2.54 -12.58
C GLY A 164 10.12 -2.78 -14.01
N LEU A 165 10.66 -3.96 -14.32
CA LEU A 165 11.08 -4.32 -15.68
C LEU A 165 9.87 -4.70 -16.53
N LEU A 166 8.99 -5.56 -16.00
CA LEU A 166 7.75 -5.93 -16.67
C LEU A 166 6.85 -4.71 -16.88
N ALA A 167 6.68 -3.88 -15.84
CA ALA A 167 5.87 -2.67 -15.92
C ALA A 167 6.36 -1.73 -17.05
N ARG A 168 7.67 -1.57 -17.20
CA ARG A 168 8.25 -0.79 -18.30
C ARG A 168 8.01 -1.45 -19.66
N ALA A 169 8.26 -2.75 -19.77
CA ALA A 169 8.12 -3.48 -21.03
C ALA A 169 6.68 -3.44 -21.57
N GLU A 170 5.70 -3.50 -20.67
CA GLU A 170 4.27 -3.49 -20.98
C GLU A 170 3.64 -2.08 -20.95
N GLY A 171 4.42 -1.03 -20.68
CA GLY A 171 3.92 0.35 -20.60
C GLY A 171 2.90 0.60 -19.48
N LEU A 172 2.99 -0.16 -18.38
CA LEU A 172 2.08 -0.04 -17.23
C LEU A 172 2.43 1.19 -16.40
N ARG A 173 1.42 1.98 -16.04
CA ARG A 173 1.60 3.08 -15.09
C ARG A 173 1.83 2.50 -13.69
N GLY A 174 2.80 3.04 -12.97
CA GLY A 174 3.06 2.62 -11.60
C GLY A 174 2.05 3.16 -10.59
N LYS A 175 2.14 2.67 -9.36
CA LYS A 175 1.38 3.16 -8.20
C LYS A 175 1.51 4.70 -8.11
N PRO A 176 0.41 5.47 -7.92
CA PRO A 176 -0.91 5.02 -7.46
C PRO A 176 -1.89 4.56 -8.55
N HIS A 177 -1.46 4.45 -9.81
CA HIS A 177 -2.30 3.82 -10.83
C HIS A 177 -2.39 2.30 -10.59
N PRO A 178 -3.55 1.67 -10.87
CA PRO A 178 -3.79 0.27 -10.54
C PRO A 178 -3.12 -0.71 -11.52
N ASP A 179 -2.53 -0.23 -12.61
CA ASP A 179 -2.13 -1.05 -13.77
C ASP A 179 -1.23 -2.23 -13.39
N THR A 180 -0.27 -2.05 -12.47
CA THR A 180 0.63 -3.14 -12.03
C THR A 180 -0.08 -4.21 -11.20
N PHE A 181 -1.01 -3.84 -10.33
CA PHE A 181 -1.83 -4.82 -9.61
C PHE A 181 -2.82 -5.51 -10.56
N LEU A 182 -3.45 -4.78 -11.49
CA LEU A 182 -4.33 -5.37 -12.49
C LEU A 182 -3.60 -6.38 -13.37
N ALA A 183 -2.35 -6.08 -13.76
CA ALA A 183 -1.49 -7.04 -14.44
C ALA A 183 -1.20 -8.27 -13.58
N GLY A 184 -0.98 -8.10 -12.28
CA GLY A 184 -0.81 -9.23 -11.35
C GLY A 184 -2.04 -10.13 -11.29
N ALA A 185 -3.25 -9.55 -11.20
CA ALA A 185 -4.50 -10.30 -11.20
C ALA A 185 -4.70 -11.06 -12.52
N LYS A 186 -4.39 -10.41 -13.65
CA LYS A 186 -4.41 -11.02 -14.99
C LYS A 186 -3.46 -12.22 -15.08
N LEU A 187 -2.23 -12.10 -14.58
CA LEU A 187 -1.25 -13.20 -14.57
C LEU A 187 -1.73 -14.39 -13.70
N LEU A 188 -2.43 -14.11 -12.61
CA LEU A 188 -3.01 -15.17 -11.76
C LEU A 188 -4.29 -15.78 -12.34
N GLY A 189 -4.92 -15.14 -13.34
CA GLY A 189 -6.15 -15.59 -13.97
C GLY A 189 -7.42 -15.30 -13.16
N VAL A 190 -7.43 -14.22 -12.37
CA VAL A 190 -8.55 -13.86 -11.48
C VAL A 190 -9.07 -12.44 -11.77
N ALA A 191 -10.34 -12.19 -11.45
CA ALA A 191 -10.89 -10.83 -11.47
C ALA A 191 -10.34 -10.01 -10.29
N PRO A 192 -10.13 -8.69 -10.42
CA PRO A 192 -9.68 -7.84 -9.31
C PRO A 192 -10.56 -7.96 -8.06
N ALA A 193 -11.88 -8.04 -8.23
CA ALA A 193 -12.84 -8.23 -7.15
C ALA A 193 -12.68 -9.55 -6.38
N GLN A 194 -11.92 -10.52 -6.89
CA GLN A 194 -11.62 -11.79 -6.21
C GLN A 194 -10.22 -11.80 -5.61
N ALA A 195 -9.52 -10.67 -5.60
CA ALA A 195 -8.14 -10.60 -5.17
C ALA A 195 -7.97 -9.58 -4.05
N ALA A 196 -7.10 -9.91 -3.09
CA ALA A 196 -6.65 -9.01 -2.04
C ALA A 196 -5.29 -8.40 -2.38
N VAL A 197 -5.14 -7.10 -2.13
CA VAL A 197 -3.87 -6.37 -2.24
C VAL A 197 -3.29 -6.14 -0.84
N PHE A 198 -1.99 -6.36 -0.67
CA PHE A 198 -1.26 -6.13 0.59
C PHE A 198 -0.17 -5.09 0.36
N GLU A 199 -0.23 -3.97 1.08
CA GLU A 199 0.58 -2.77 0.79
C GLU A 199 0.85 -1.97 2.08
N ASP A 200 2.05 -1.38 2.24
CA ASP A 200 2.44 -0.55 3.38
C ASP A 200 2.53 0.96 3.10
N ALA A 201 2.63 1.37 1.84
CA ALA A 201 2.69 2.71 1.31
C ALA A 201 1.34 3.24 0.79
N LEU A 202 1.13 4.55 0.97
CA LEU A 202 -0.11 5.23 0.56
C LEU A 202 -0.40 5.08 -0.94
N ALA A 203 0.65 5.13 -1.78
CA ALA A 203 0.50 5.04 -3.22
C ALA A 203 -0.05 3.68 -3.66
N GLY A 204 0.40 2.56 -3.09
CA GLY A 204 -0.12 1.27 -3.50
C GLY A 204 -1.43 0.88 -2.84
N VAL A 205 -1.73 1.34 -1.62
CA VAL A 205 -3.10 1.25 -1.08
C VAL A 205 -4.09 1.96 -2.02
N ALA A 206 -3.75 3.18 -2.45
CA ALA A 206 -4.56 3.92 -3.42
C ALA A 206 -4.70 3.17 -4.76
N ALA A 207 -3.63 2.48 -5.23
CA ALA A 207 -3.67 1.66 -6.42
C ALA A 207 -4.59 0.44 -6.27
N GLY A 208 -4.55 -0.26 -5.13
CA GLY A 208 -5.46 -1.36 -4.82
C GLY A 208 -6.92 -0.89 -4.82
N ARG A 209 -7.20 0.25 -4.20
CA ARG A 209 -8.55 0.83 -4.19
C ARG A 209 -9.01 1.23 -5.59
N ALA A 210 -8.17 1.93 -6.35
CA ALA A 210 -8.49 2.37 -7.72
C ALA A 210 -8.69 1.21 -8.69
N GLY A 211 -8.06 0.05 -8.44
CA GLY A 211 -8.19 -1.16 -9.24
C GLY A 211 -9.46 -1.96 -8.99
N GLY A 212 -10.29 -1.58 -8.01
CA GLY A 212 -11.49 -2.33 -7.64
C GLY A 212 -11.17 -3.71 -7.08
N PHE A 213 -10.05 -3.84 -6.37
CA PHE A 213 -9.68 -5.08 -5.69
C PHE A 213 -10.68 -5.40 -4.58
N GLY A 214 -10.99 -6.68 -4.40
CA GLY A 214 -12.03 -7.14 -3.47
C GLY A 214 -11.69 -6.86 -2.00
N TYR A 215 -10.40 -6.69 -1.70
CA TYR A 215 -9.94 -6.32 -0.37
C TYR A 215 -8.56 -5.65 -0.42
N VAL A 216 -8.35 -4.59 0.34
CA VAL A 216 -7.07 -3.89 0.45
C VAL A 216 -6.60 -3.92 1.91
N VAL A 217 -5.49 -4.62 2.14
CA VAL A 217 -4.83 -4.72 3.44
C VAL A 217 -3.68 -3.72 3.49
N GLY A 218 -3.82 -2.71 4.34
CA GLY A 218 -2.73 -1.81 4.72
C GLY A 218 -1.84 -2.46 5.78
N VAL A 219 -0.52 -2.38 5.62
CA VAL A 219 0.47 -2.84 6.61
C VAL A 219 1.17 -1.63 7.22
N ASP A 220 0.79 -1.25 8.44
CA ASP A 220 1.37 -0.08 9.08
C ASP A 220 2.76 -0.38 9.64
N ARG A 221 3.79 0.09 8.93
CA ARG A 221 5.20 -0.03 9.33
C ARG A 221 5.75 1.20 10.06
N VAL A 222 5.05 2.34 9.99
CA VAL A 222 5.62 3.65 10.38
C VAL A 222 4.66 4.51 11.23
N GLY A 223 3.53 3.97 11.67
CA GLY A 223 2.54 4.68 12.48
C GLY A 223 1.57 5.53 11.65
N GLN A 224 1.25 5.10 10.43
CA GLN A 224 0.41 5.82 9.47
C GLN A 224 -0.95 5.14 9.19
N ALA A 225 -1.45 4.33 10.13
CA ALA A 225 -2.68 3.57 9.95
C ALA A 225 -3.89 4.39 9.47
N ASP A 226 -4.09 5.60 10.01
CA ASP A 226 -5.22 6.44 9.61
C ASP A 226 -5.09 6.95 8.17
N GLU A 227 -3.87 7.24 7.73
CA GLU A 227 -3.60 7.63 6.35
C GLU A 227 -3.83 6.45 5.40
N LEU A 228 -3.40 5.23 5.76
CA LEU A 228 -3.66 4.03 4.96
C LEU A 228 -5.17 3.80 4.78
N ARG A 229 -5.97 3.96 5.85
CA ARG A 229 -7.45 3.88 5.76
C ARG A 229 -8.01 4.97 4.84
N ALA A 230 -7.56 6.22 5.01
CA ALA A 230 -8.00 7.35 4.19
C ALA A 230 -7.68 7.15 2.70
N HIS A 231 -6.63 6.39 2.35
CA HIS A 231 -6.25 6.07 0.97
C HIS A 231 -6.93 4.81 0.42
N GLY A 232 -7.76 4.13 1.22
CA GLY A 232 -8.64 3.05 0.74
C GLY A 232 -8.29 1.65 1.24
N ALA A 233 -7.51 1.51 2.31
CA ALA A 233 -7.36 0.22 2.98
C ALA A 233 -8.66 -0.17 3.71
N ASP A 234 -9.15 -1.40 3.48
CA ASP A 234 -10.31 -1.96 4.18
C ASP A 234 -9.96 -2.38 5.61
N VAL A 235 -8.72 -2.85 5.80
CA VAL A 235 -8.15 -3.16 7.11
C VAL A 235 -6.70 -2.71 7.16
N VAL A 236 -6.27 -2.31 8.35
CA VAL A 236 -4.86 -2.02 8.63
C VAL A 236 -4.38 -2.93 9.76
N VAL A 237 -3.22 -3.54 9.56
CA VAL A 237 -2.51 -4.39 10.52
C VAL A 237 -1.07 -3.92 10.66
N THR A 238 -0.42 -4.23 11.78
CA THR A 238 1.02 -3.96 11.96
C THR A 238 1.88 -5.13 11.50
N ASP A 239 1.30 -6.34 11.49
CA ASP A 239 1.88 -7.55 10.95
C ASP A 239 0.78 -8.42 10.30
N LEU A 240 1.04 -9.02 9.13
CA LEU A 240 0.07 -9.84 8.43
C LEU A 240 -0.36 -11.09 9.22
N ALA A 241 0.45 -11.56 10.17
CA ALA A 241 0.08 -12.67 11.04
C ALA A 241 -1.16 -12.36 11.89
N GLU A 242 -1.47 -11.09 12.16
CA GLU A 242 -2.71 -10.70 12.85
C GLU A 242 -3.98 -11.13 12.10
N LEU A 243 -3.90 -11.33 10.78
CA LEU A 243 -5.04 -11.81 9.99
C LEU A 243 -5.30 -13.30 10.18
N LEU A 244 -4.33 -14.09 10.65
CA LEU A 244 -4.48 -15.53 10.84
C LEU A 244 -5.46 -15.87 11.98
N ASP A 245 -5.57 -14.96 12.95
CA ASP A 245 -6.39 -15.07 14.14
C ASP A 245 -7.77 -14.41 13.98
N ARG A 246 -8.06 -13.83 12.81
CA ARG A 246 -9.32 -13.12 12.54
C ARG A 246 -10.31 -13.99 11.78
N GLU A 247 -11.58 -13.87 12.19
CA GLU A 247 -12.72 -14.36 11.42
C GLU A 247 -12.78 -13.66 10.03
N PRO A 248 -13.32 -14.33 8.99
CA PRO A 248 -13.47 -13.75 7.66
C PRO A 248 -14.26 -12.42 7.70
N ALA A 249 -13.73 -11.39 7.05
CA ALA A 249 -14.42 -10.11 6.92
C ALA A 249 -15.75 -10.31 6.15
N GLY A 250 -16.88 -9.96 6.78
CA GLY A 250 -18.22 -10.06 6.19
C GLY A 250 -19.16 -11.09 6.83
N LEU A 251 -18.72 -11.89 7.80
CA LEU A 251 -19.61 -12.73 8.62
C LEU A 251 -20.02 -12.00 9.92
N GLY A 252 -20.62 -10.82 9.77
CA GLY A 252 -21.32 -10.17 10.87
C GLY A 252 -22.61 -10.94 11.18
N ARG A 253 -22.75 -11.44 12.40
CA ARG A 253 -23.94 -12.14 12.91
C ARG A 253 -25.22 -11.41 12.52
N GLU A 254 -26.07 -12.04 11.71
CA GLU A 254 -27.50 -11.78 11.79
C GLU A 254 -27.95 -12.16 13.19
N SER A 255 -28.46 -11.19 13.95
CA SER A 255 -29.06 -11.42 15.25
C SER A 255 -30.35 -12.23 15.08
N THR A 256 -30.25 -13.55 15.11
CA THR A 256 -31.39 -14.45 15.28
C THR A 256 -31.86 -14.39 16.73
N GLY A 257 -32.63 -13.35 17.06
CA GLY A 257 -33.44 -13.29 18.27
C GLY A 257 -34.83 -13.84 17.99
N ALA A 258 -35.02 -15.14 18.22
CA ALA A 258 -36.27 -15.85 18.03
C ALA A 258 -37.38 -15.40 19.01
N ALA A 259 -38.61 -15.47 18.51
CA ALA A 259 -39.87 -15.29 19.23
C ALA A 259 -40.06 -16.26 20.41
N GLY A 260 -40.71 -15.80 21.48
CA GLY A 260 -41.04 -16.64 22.63
C GLY A 260 -41.99 -16.02 23.66
N ARG A 261 -43.29 -15.99 23.33
CA ARG A 261 -44.48 -16.19 24.19
C ARG A 261 -45.04 -15.05 25.07
N SER A 262 -46.35 -14.87 24.84
CA SER A 262 -47.39 -14.12 25.55
C SER A 262 -47.82 -14.74 26.89
N SER A 263 -48.20 -13.88 27.84
CA SER A 263 -49.35 -14.04 28.77
C SER A 263 -49.72 -12.65 29.35
N ARG A 264 -50.91 -12.07 29.06
CA ARG A 264 -52.13 -11.99 29.92
C ARG A 264 -51.79 -11.75 31.41
N LEU A 265 -52.34 -10.83 32.19
CA LEU A 265 -53.54 -9.97 32.23
C LEU A 265 -53.26 -8.94 33.37
N ASP A 266 -53.67 -7.67 33.29
CA ASP A 266 -54.50 -7.07 34.36
C ASP A 266 -55.14 -5.72 33.95
N ARG A 267 -56.27 -5.42 34.59
CA ARG A 267 -57.33 -4.48 34.21
C ARG A 267 -57.23 -3.13 34.92
N GLY A 268 -57.26 -2.03 34.13
CA GLY A 268 -57.93 -0.72 34.37
C GLY A 268 -57.64 0.11 35.65
N PRO A 269 -58.25 1.32 35.81
CA PRO A 269 -59.13 2.05 34.89
C PRO A 269 -58.76 3.53 34.60
N VAL A 270 -59.23 3.94 33.42
CA VAL A 270 -59.70 5.24 32.90
C VAL A 270 -59.94 6.42 33.88
N VAL A 271 -59.42 7.61 33.53
CA VAL A 271 -60.06 8.96 33.66
C VAL A 271 -59.53 9.86 32.51
N ARG A 272 -60.29 10.01 31.40
CA ARG A 272 -61.13 11.17 30.97
C ARG A 272 -60.46 12.56 30.84
N ASP A 273 -60.41 12.98 29.57
CA ASP A 273 -60.70 14.30 28.97
C ASP A 273 -60.06 15.59 29.52
N ARG A 274 -59.36 16.31 28.61
CA ARG A 274 -59.80 17.61 28.06
C ARG A 274 -58.82 18.15 26.99
N LYS A 275 -59.34 18.38 25.78
CA LYS A 275 -58.90 19.39 24.79
C LYS A 275 -59.74 20.68 25.06
N PRO A 276 -59.59 21.84 24.36
CA PRO A 276 -58.58 22.29 23.39
C PRO A 276 -58.17 23.79 23.56
N ALA A 277 -57.57 24.36 22.49
CA ALA A 277 -57.29 25.78 22.16
C ALA A 277 -55.84 26.23 22.46
N GLY A 278 -55.09 26.88 21.58
CA GLY A 278 -55.36 27.49 20.28
C GLY A 278 -54.58 28.81 20.15
N ARG A 279 -54.03 29.07 18.95
CA ARG A 279 -53.44 30.36 18.45
C ARG A 279 -52.12 30.79 19.08
N ASP A 280 -51.29 31.61 18.45
CA ASP A 280 -50.93 31.99 17.08
C ASP A 280 -49.63 32.78 17.24
N ARG A 281 -48.78 32.78 16.21
CA ARG A 281 -47.86 33.85 15.74
C ARG A 281 -47.20 34.81 16.76
N GLU A 282 -45.87 34.96 16.68
CA GLU A 282 -45.24 36.15 16.07
C GLU A 282 -43.72 36.03 15.96
N ALA A 283 -43.20 36.66 14.91
CA ALA A 283 -41.80 36.83 14.58
C ALA A 283 -41.22 38.07 15.27
N GLY A 284 -39.89 38.13 15.43
CA GLY A 284 -39.21 39.37 15.81
C GLY A 284 -37.70 39.23 15.95
N ALA A 285 -37.00 39.73 14.93
CA ALA A 285 -35.63 40.29 14.88
C ALA A 285 -34.45 39.49 15.46
#